data_AF-A0A531CYL4-F1
#
_entry.id   AF-A0A531CYL4-F1
#
_cell.length_a   1.000
_cell.length_b   1.000
_cell.length_c   1.000
_cell.angle_alpha   90.00
_cell.angle_beta   90.00
_cell.angle_gamma   90.00
#
_symmetry.space_group_name_H-M   'P 1'
#
loop_
_entity.id
_entity.type
_entity.pdbx_description
1 polymer ?
#
loop_
_entity_poly.entity_id
_entity_poly.type
_entity_poly.pdbx_seq_one_letter_code
_entity_poly.pdbx_strand_id
1 'polypeptide(L)'
;MNAAEDLSLIDEFDLSQQRRAMSALQAERQRIAMPVAVMELKSGVCMNSFYAWHGGLREPTLGCLVAVAQTLGFDIIMRRRKKS
;
A
#
# COMPACT_ATOMS: atom_id res chain seq x y z
N MET A 1 -26.26 -20.22 -3.44
CA MET A 1 -26.19 -18.75 -3.60
C MET A 1 -24.74 -18.37 -3.50
N ASN A 2 -24.05 -18.21 -4.63
CA ASN A 2 -22.69 -17.68 -4.64
C ASN A 2 -22.81 -16.17 -4.63
N ALA A 3 -22.55 -15.54 -3.49
CA ALA A 3 -22.20 -14.14 -3.45
C ALA A 3 -20.84 -14.02 -4.16
N ALA A 4 -20.87 -13.81 -5.48
CA ALA A 4 -19.76 -13.12 -6.10
C ALA A 4 -19.73 -11.76 -5.41
N GLU A 5 -18.83 -11.60 -4.45
CA GLU A 5 -18.58 -10.32 -3.79
C GLU A 5 -18.42 -9.28 -4.89
N ASP A 6 -19.17 -8.20 -4.79
CA ASP A 6 -19.10 -7.11 -5.75
C ASP A 6 -17.74 -6.41 -5.57
N LEU A 7 -16.71 -6.96 -6.24
CA LEU A 7 -15.35 -6.44 -6.22
C LEU A 7 -15.25 -5.05 -6.90
N SER A 8 -16.36 -4.52 -7.46
CA SER A 8 -16.39 -3.15 -8.00
C SER A 8 -16.20 -2.06 -6.94
N LEU A 9 -16.27 -2.44 -5.66
CA LEU A 9 -15.98 -1.59 -4.51
C LEU A 9 -14.51 -1.63 -4.05
N ILE A 10 -13.64 -2.41 -4.71
CA ILE A 10 -12.23 -2.52 -4.33
C ILE A 10 -11.43 -1.42 -5.04
N ASP A 11 -10.84 -0.53 -4.25
CA ASP A 11 -9.88 0.45 -4.75
C ASP A 11 -8.60 -0.27 -5.24
N GLU A 12 -8.39 -0.31 -6.56
CA GLU A 12 -7.18 -0.89 -7.18
C GLU A 12 -6.16 0.21 -7.52
N PHE A 13 -4.91 0.01 -7.09
CA PHE A 13 -3.80 0.92 -7.35
C PHE A 13 -2.67 0.20 -8.09
N ASP A 14 -2.27 0.74 -9.25
CA ASP A 14 -1.13 0.24 -10.03
C ASP A 14 0.20 0.64 -9.36
N LEU A 15 0.98 -0.35 -8.93
CA LEU A 15 2.29 -0.14 -8.30
C LEU A 15 3.35 0.45 -9.23
N SER A 16 3.18 0.36 -10.56
CA SER A 16 4.04 1.10 -11.50
C SER A 16 3.87 2.61 -11.37
N GLN A 17 2.74 3.06 -10.81
CA GLN A 17 2.48 4.43 -10.41
C GLN A 17 2.77 4.59 -8.91
N GLN A 18 4.01 4.34 -8.51
CA GLN A 18 4.44 4.26 -7.10
C GLN A 18 3.99 5.46 -6.25
N ARG A 19 4.05 6.69 -6.78
CA ARG A 19 3.54 7.89 -6.07
C ARG A 19 2.06 7.77 -5.71
N ARG A 20 1.22 7.32 -6.67
CA ARG A 20 -0.22 7.13 -6.42
C ARG A 20 -0.46 6.02 -5.39
N ALA A 21 0.26 4.91 -5.51
CA ALA A 21 0.18 3.82 -4.54
C ALA A 21 0.58 4.28 -3.12
N MET A 22 1.69 5.01 -2.98
CA MET A 22 2.12 5.55 -1.69
C MET A 22 1.13 6.58 -1.12
N SER A 23 0.54 7.44 -1.96
CA SER A 23 -0.51 8.38 -1.51
C SER A 23 -1.77 7.64 -1.03
N ALA A 24 -2.15 6.52 -1.66
CA ALA A 24 -3.25 5.69 -1.20
C ALA A 24 -2.97 5.10 0.20
N LEU A 25 -1.76 4.56 0.42
CA LEU A 25 -1.35 4.05 1.73
C LEU A 25 -1.36 5.17 2.80
N GLN A 26 -0.87 6.36 2.48
CA GLN A 26 -0.89 7.48 3.42
C GLN A 26 -2.32 7.96 3.70
N ALA A 27 -3.18 8.03 2.68
CA ALA A 27 -4.57 8.40 2.83
C ALA A 27 -5.31 7.38 3.71
N GLU A 28 -5.07 6.08 3.50
CA GLU A 28 -5.68 5.03 4.31
C GLU A 28 -5.22 5.10 5.77
N ARG A 29 -3.91 5.26 6.01
CA ARG A 29 -3.36 5.46 7.36
C ARG A 29 -4.06 6.62 8.08
N GLN A 30 -4.29 7.73 7.36
CA GLN A 30 -5.02 8.90 7.89
C GLN A 30 -6.50 8.59 8.13
N ARG A 31 -7.17 7.90 7.19
CA ARG A 31 -8.58 7.51 7.27
C ARG A 31 -8.86 6.64 8.50
N ILE A 32 -8.00 5.68 8.80
CA ILE A 32 -8.12 4.82 9.98
C ILE A 32 -7.49 5.43 11.24
N ALA A 33 -7.03 6.69 11.16
CA ALA A 33 -6.36 7.43 12.24
C ALA A 33 -5.18 6.69 12.88
N MET A 34 -4.44 5.87 12.12
CA MET A 34 -3.29 5.12 12.64
C MET A 34 -2.10 6.06 12.86
N PRO A 35 -1.58 6.20 14.09
CA PRO A 35 -0.36 6.98 14.33
C PRO A 35 0.83 6.38 13.58
N VAL A 36 1.73 7.22 13.06
CA VAL A 36 2.88 6.73 12.27
C VAL A 36 3.81 5.82 13.08
N ALA A 37 3.97 6.10 14.38
CA ALA A 37 4.74 5.24 15.28
C ALA A 37 4.11 3.84 15.45
N VAL A 38 2.78 3.74 15.40
CA VAL A 38 2.07 2.44 15.45
C VAL A 38 2.25 1.68 14.13
N MET A 39 2.20 2.39 12.99
CA MET A 39 2.51 1.78 11.69
C MET A 39 3.94 1.25 11.68
N GLU A 40 4.91 2.02 12.17
CA GLU A 40 6.31 1.61 12.27
C GLU A 40 6.47 0.35 13.14
N LEU A 41 5.84 0.33 14.32
CA LEU A 41 5.85 -0.84 15.20
C LEU A 41 5.24 -2.09 14.55
N LYS A 42 4.14 -1.95 13.80
CA LYS A 42 3.43 -3.08 13.19
C LYS A 42 4.08 -3.59 11.90
N SER A 43 4.59 -2.69 11.07
CA SER A 43 5.15 -3.02 9.75
C SER A 43 6.66 -3.28 9.78
N GLY A 44 7.36 -2.84 10.83
CA GLY A 44 8.82 -2.82 10.88
C GLY A 44 9.46 -1.79 9.95
N VAL A 45 8.68 -0.93 9.30
CA VAL A 45 9.17 0.13 8.40
C VAL A 45 9.25 1.44 9.15
N CYS A 46 10.45 2.03 9.20
CA CYS A 46 10.63 3.31 9.86
C CYS A 46 9.90 4.46 9.17
N MET A 47 9.38 5.40 9.98
CA MET A 47 8.62 6.55 9.49
C MET A 47 9.36 7.35 8.40
N ASN A 48 10.68 7.49 8.53
CA ASN A 48 11.51 8.24 7.60
C ASN A 48 11.57 7.59 6.21
N SER A 49 11.56 6.25 6.15
CA SER A 49 11.49 5.52 4.89
C SER A 49 10.13 5.71 4.24
N PHE A 50 9.05 5.54 5.02
CA PHE A 50 7.69 5.71 4.53
C PHE A 50 7.44 7.12 3.97
N TYR A 51 7.85 8.19 4.67
CA TYR A 51 7.72 9.56 4.17
C TYR A 51 8.63 9.84 2.96
N ALA A 52 9.83 9.26 2.91
CA ALA A 52 10.70 9.40 1.73
C ALA A 52 10.08 8.75 0.48
N TRP A 53 9.39 7.61 0.62
CA TRP A 53 8.65 6.98 -0.48
C TRP A 53 7.43 7.79 -0.89
N HIS A 54 6.66 8.29 0.08
CA HIS A 54 5.52 9.15 -0.19
C HIS A 54 5.93 10.44 -0.93
N GLY A 55 7.08 11.02 -0.57
CA GLY A 55 7.65 12.19 -1.25
C GLY A 55 8.36 11.89 -2.58
N GLY A 56 8.47 10.61 -2.98
CA GLY A 56 9.18 10.20 -4.20
C GLY A 56 10.70 10.38 -4.14
N LEU A 57 11.28 10.51 -2.95
CA LEU A 57 12.73 10.67 -2.76
C LEU A 57 13.49 9.34 -2.88
N ARG A 58 12.81 8.23 -2.57
CA ARG A 58 13.33 6.86 -2.60
C ARG A 58 12.22 5.91 -3.01
N GLU A 59 12.61 4.72 -3.46
CA GLU A 59 11.68 3.62 -3.73
C GLU A 59 11.70 2.60 -2.57
N PRO A 60 10.55 2.00 -2.19
CA PRO A 60 10.54 0.87 -1.28
C PRO A 60 11.05 -0.39 -1.97
N THR A 61 11.68 -1.26 -1.18
CA THR A 61 11.80 -2.67 -1.60
C THR A 61 10.42 -3.31 -1.57
N LEU A 62 10.20 -4.35 -2.39
CA LEU A 62 8.92 -5.05 -2.44
C LEU A 62 8.49 -5.56 -1.05
N GLY A 63 9.41 -6.13 -0.28
CA GLY A 63 9.11 -6.65 1.06
C GLY A 63 8.62 -5.57 2.02
N CYS A 64 9.26 -4.39 2.03
CA CYS A 64 8.83 -3.28 2.86
C CYS A 64 7.48 -2.69 2.41
N LEU A 65 7.24 -2.63 1.10
CA LEU A 65 5.96 -2.19 0.56
C LEU A 65 4.83 -3.13 0.98
N VAL A 66 5.03 -4.44 0.86
CA VAL A 66 4.07 -5.47 1.30
C VAL A 66 3.78 -5.32 2.80
N ALA A 67 4.80 -5.17 3.63
CA ALA A 67 4.62 -5.03 5.07
C ALA A 67 3.75 -3.82 5.46
N VAL A 68 3.97 -2.66 4.81
CA VAL A 68 3.16 -1.46 5.04
C VAL A 68 1.74 -1.63 4.51
N ALA A 69 1.58 -2.17 3.30
CA ALA A 69 0.28 -2.39 2.67
C ALA A 69 -0.61 -3.29 3.55
N GLN A 70 -0.10 -4.43 3.99
CA GLN A 70 -0.83 -5.36 4.86
C GLN A 70 -1.15 -4.75 6.22
N THR A 71 -0.23 -3.97 6.80
CA THR A 71 -0.48 -3.23 8.06
C THR A 71 -1.66 -2.28 7.94
N LEU A 72 -1.92 -1.75 6.75
CA LEU A 72 -2.98 -0.80 6.44
C LEU A 72 -4.23 -1.47 5.84
N GLY A 73 -4.27 -2.80 5.72
CA GLY A 73 -5.42 -3.55 5.23
C GLY A 73 -5.48 -3.72 3.71
N PHE A 74 -4.38 -3.49 2.99
CA PHE A 74 -4.27 -3.77 1.55
C PHE A 74 -3.61 -5.12 1.30
N ASP A 75 -4.06 -5.77 0.23
CA ASP A 75 -3.37 -6.89 -0.40
C ASP A 75 -2.59 -6.42 -1.63
N ILE A 76 -1.41 -7.00 -1.84
CA ILE A 76 -0.60 -6.78 -3.05
C ILE A 76 -0.70 -8.00 -3.95
N ILE A 77 -1.23 -7.80 -5.17
CA ILE A 77 -1.42 -8.85 -6.15
C ILE A 77 -0.42 -8.66 -7.30
N MET A 78 0.34 -9.71 -7.60
CA MET A 78 1.20 -9.73 -8.79
C MET A 78 0.39 -10.19 -10.01
N ARG A 79 0.35 -9.36 -11.05
CA ARG A 79 -0.28 -9.72 -12.33
C ARG A 79 0.77 -9.87 -13.42
N ARG A 80 0.77 -11.02 -14.11
CA ARG A 80 1.61 -11.22 -15.30
C ARG A 80 1.10 -10.32 -16.43
N ARG A 81 1.99 -9.53 -17.04
CA ARG A 81 1.67 -8.75 -18.25
C ARG A 81 1.23 -9.70 -19.36
N LYS A 82 0.09 -9.41 -19.99
CA LYS A 82 -0.34 -10.14 -21.19
C LYS A 82 0.68 -9.83 -22.29
N LYS A 83 1.36 -10.85 -22.83
CA LYS A 83 2.19 -10.68 -24.02
C LYS A 83 1.26 -10.22 -25.15
N SER A 84 1.53 -9.04 -25.69
CA SER A 84 0.91 -8.53 -26.92
C SER A 84 1.44 -9.30 -28.11
#